data_AF-A0A3D4HH24-F1
#
_entry.id   AF-A0A3D4HH24-F1
#
_cell.length_a   1.000
_cell.length_b   1.000
_cell.length_c   1.000
_cell.angle_alpha   90.00
_cell.angle_beta   90.00
_cell.angle_gamma   90.00
#
_symmetry.space_group_name_H-M   'P 1'
#
loop_
_entity.id
_entity.type
_entity.pdbx_description
1 polymer ?
#
loop_
_entity_poly.entity_id
_entity_poly.type
_entity_poly.pdbx_seq_one_letter_code
_entity_poly.pdbx_strand_id
1 'polypeptide(L)'
;MNAVSPIVGSNWECIKSDFKGQFPADVYAAWFAPLQCLKETEDELILGVQNEFASIWIEDNYLDLIKKKLHLATGHTMDVSLRIVGSPVEEAPADKEDSRVAPVGASRIQGELDSRPGLKEALKPSGGTPEKRYILNPRNTFDNFVVGLGNQLAHAACIAVANSPARAYNPLFLYGETGLGKTHLMHAIAHQVMARNPRAHVAYISTEKFTNEFIRAIQENDLIKFRQRYRSVDVLLIDDIHFLSGKERIQEEFFHTF
;
A
#
# COMPACT_ATOMS: atom_id res chain seq x y z
N MET A 1 18.03 36.89 -10.13
CA MET A 1 18.03 36.17 -11.41
C MET A 1 19.09 35.08 -11.33
N ASN A 2 18.71 33.85 -10.99
CA ASN A 2 19.56 32.68 -11.24
C ASN A 2 18.68 31.65 -11.93
N ALA A 3 18.78 31.64 -13.26
CA ALA A 3 18.19 30.62 -14.10
C ALA A 3 18.90 29.30 -13.79
N VAL A 4 18.20 28.38 -13.12
CA VAL A 4 18.60 26.97 -13.08
C VAL A 4 18.16 26.39 -14.42
N SER A 5 19.08 26.34 -15.37
CA SER A 5 18.88 25.66 -16.65
C SER A 5 18.49 24.20 -16.41
N PRO A 6 17.52 23.65 -17.15
CA PRO A 6 17.11 22.26 -17.02
C PRO A 6 18.25 21.37 -17.53
N ILE A 7 18.80 20.53 -16.65
CA ILE A 7 19.77 19.51 -17.05
C ILE A 7 19.00 18.46 -17.86
N VAL A 8 19.23 18.52 -19.18
CA VAL A 8 18.74 17.57 -20.17
C VAL A 8 19.47 16.24 -19.93
N GLY A 9 18.71 15.21 -19.53
CA GLY A 9 19.20 13.83 -19.37
C GLY A 9 19.50 13.43 -17.92
N SER A 10 18.52 13.56 -17.02
CA SER A 10 18.69 13.21 -15.60
C SER A 10 18.63 11.67 -15.44
N ASN A 11 19.56 11.07 -14.68
CA ASN A 11 19.51 9.63 -14.39
C ASN A 11 18.19 9.28 -13.66
N TRP A 12 17.61 10.26 -12.97
CA TRP A 12 16.29 10.15 -12.37
C TRP A 12 15.16 9.93 -13.39
N GLU A 13 15.18 10.57 -14.57
CA GLU A 13 14.15 10.35 -15.59
C GLU A 13 14.21 8.93 -16.17
N CYS A 14 15.42 8.36 -16.30
CA CYS A 14 15.62 6.97 -16.69
C CYS A 14 15.06 6.00 -15.63
N ILE A 15 15.37 6.24 -14.36
CA ILE A 15 14.87 5.45 -13.23
C ILE A 15 13.35 5.59 -13.08
N LYS A 16 12.81 6.79 -13.27
CA LYS A 16 11.38 7.08 -13.25
C LYS A 16 10.66 6.35 -14.39
N SER A 17 11.28 6.23 -15.57
CA SER A 17 10.78 5.38 -16.66
C SER A 17 10.83 3.89 -16.31
N ASP A 18 11.92 3.40 -15.71
CA ASP A 18 12.07 2.00 -15.26
C ASP A 18 11.03 1.63 -14.19
N PHE A 19 10.75 2.54 -13.25
CA PHE A 19 9.72 2.38 -12.22
C PHE A 19 8.31 2.31 -12.79
N LYS A 20 8.04 2.96 -13.93
CA LYS A 20 6.75 2.84 -14.62
C LYS A 20 6.48 1.41 -15.12
N GLY A 21 7.53 0.62 -15.37
CA GLY A 21 7.44 -0.78 -15.78
C GLY A 21 7.45 -1.78 -14.61
N GLN A 22 8.01 -1.40 -13.47
CA GLN A 22 8.14 -2.27 -12.28
C GLN A 22 6.98 -2.13 -11.29
N PHE A 23 6.30 -0.98 -11.27
CA PHE A 23 5.19 -0.73 -10.35
C PHE A 23 3.85 -0.69 -11.06
N PRO A 24 2.77 -1.16 -10.41
CA PRO A 24 1.40 -0.94 -10.88
C PRO A 24 1.13 0.55 -11.12
N ALA A 25 0.36 0.86 -12.17
CA ALA A 25 0.14 2.24 -12.64
C ALA A 25 -0.40 3.18 -11.55
N ASP A 26 -1.21 2.66 -10.63
CA ASP A 26 -1.80 3.44 -9.53
C ASP A 26 -0.76 3.83 -8.46
N VAL A 27 0.16 2.91 -8.12
CA VAL A 27 1.26 3.17 -7.17
C VAL A 27 2.24 4.17 -7.77
N TYR A 28 2.57 3.98 -9.06
CA TYR A 28 3.40 4.90 -9.80
C TYR A 28 2.77 6.30 -9.85
N ALA A 29 1.47 6.41 -10.19
CA ALA A 29 0.76 7.67 -10.25
C ALA A 29 0.67 8.38 -8.90
N ALA A 30 0.52 7.64 -7.80
CA ALA A 30 0.38 8.20 -6.46
C ALA A 30 1.70 8.71 -5.86
N TRP A 31 2.82 8.00 -6.09
CA TRP A 31 4.07 8.26 -5.35
C TRP A 31 5.24 8.67 -6.24
N PHE A 32 5.38 8.09 -7.43
CA PHE A 32 6.54 8.30 -8.29
C PHE A 32 6.31 9.35 -9.38
N ALA A 33 5.09 9.43 -9.91
CA ALA A 33 4.68 10.48 -10.83
C ALA A 33 4.85 11.89 -10.24
N PRO A 34 4.44 12.17 -8.99
CA PRO A 34 4.61 13.49 -8.39
C PRO A 34 6.05 13.82 -7.95
N LEU A 35 6.97 12.84 -7.90
CA LEU A 35 8.37 13.09 -7.58
C LEU A 35 9.05 13.90 -8.68
N GLN A 36 9.65 15.02 -8.28
CA GLN A 36 10.44 15.87 -9.17
C GLN A 36 11.91 15.79 -8.79
N CYS A 37 12.82 15.68 -9.75
CA CYS A 37 14.24 15.86 -9.43
C CYS A 37 14.51 17.35 -9.24
N LEU A 38 14.93 17.74 -8.04
CA LEU A 38 15.28 19.13 -7.73
C LEU A 38 16.77 19.39 -7.96
N LYS A 39 17.60 18.41 -7.61
CA LYS A 39 19.05 18.50 -7.76
C LYS A 39 19.60 17.10 -7.98
N GLU A 40 20.44 16.96 -8.99
CA GLU A 40 21.18 15.75 -9.27
C GLU A 40 22.66 16.13 -9.39
N THR A 41 23.49 15.52 -8.54
CA THR A 41 24.96 15.62 -8.56
C THR A 41 25.55 14.21 -8.59
N GLU A 42 26.86 14.07 -8.70
CA GLU A 42 27.50 12.75 -8.76
C GLU A 42 27.30 11.93 -7.46
N ASP A 43 27.18 12.62 -6.30
CA ASP A 43 27.08 11.97 -4.98
C ASP A 43 25.72 12.17 -4.28
N GLU A 44 24.90 13.14 -4.70
CA GLU A 44 23.64 13.50 -4.02
C GLU A 44 22.49 13.69 -5.02
N LEU A 45 21.36 13.05 -4.74
CA LEU A 45 20.09 13.23 -5.43
C LEU A 45 19.04 13.81 -4.46
N ILE A 46 18.51 14.98 -4.79
CA ILE A 46 17.42 15.61 -4.04
C ILE A 46 16.12 15.47 -4.83
N LEU A 47 15.18 14.72 -4.26
CA LEU A 47 13.85 14.55 -4.84
C LEU A 47 12.80 15.39 -4.12
N GLY A 48 12.03 16.09 -4.93
CA GLY A 48 10.89 16.87 -4.54
C GLY A 48 9.65 16.03 -4.32
N VAL A 49 9.12 16.02 -3.08
CA VAL A 49 7.87 15.35 -2.70
C VAL A 49 6.78 16.39 -2.42
N GLN A 50 5.51 16.04 -2.68
CA GLN A 50 4.41 17.00 -2.55
C GLN A 50 4.01 17.33 -1.11
N ASN A 51 4.34 16.48 -0.15
CA ASN A 51 4.04 16.67 1.26
C ASN A 51 5.02 15.87 2.13
N GLU A 52 5.05 16.20 3.42
CA GLU A 52 5.91 15.55 4.42
C GLU A 52 5.61 14.05 4.54
N PHE A 53 4.34 13.66 4.42
CA PHE A 53 3.94 12.25 4.44
C PHE A 53 4.53 11.44 3.29
N ALA A 54 4.59 12.01 2.08
CA ALA A 54 5.24 11.40 0.94
C ALA A 54 6.76 11.33 1.12
N SER A 55 7.36 12.31 1.80
CA SER A 55 8.76 12.23 2.22
C SER A 55 8.98 10.99 3.08
N ILE A 56 8.29 10.91 4.22
CA ILE A 56 8.43 9.82 5.18
C ILE A 56 8.11 8.47 4.53
N TRP A 57 7.06 8.41 3.70
CA TRP A 57 6.66 7.17 3.04
C TRP A 57 7.71 6.66 2.05
N ILE A 58 8.26 7.55 1.22
CA ILE A 58 9.27 7.20 0.23
C ILE A 58 10.60 6.89 0.91
N GLU A 59 10.92 7.61 1.98
CA GLU A 59 12.10 7.36 2.83
C GLU A 59 12.03 5.97 3.47
N ASP A 60 10.90 5.63 4.07
CA ASP A 60 10.73 4.38 4.82
C ASP A 60 10.58 3.15 3.90
N ASN A 61 9.95 3.28 2.73
CA ASN A 61 9.56 2.11 1.92
C ASN A 61 10.31 1.95 0.60
N TYR A 62 10.80 3.05 0.03
CA TYR A 62 11.34 3.04 -1.34
C TYR A 62 12.76 3.58 -1.43
N LEU A 63 13.30 4.18 -0.36
CA LEU A 63 14.64 4.79 -0.38
C LEU A 63 15.71 3.75 -0.69
N ASP A 64 15.66 2.58 -0.05
CA ASP A 64 16.61 1.50 -0.30
C ASP A 64 16.55 1.00 -1.73
N LEU A 65 15.34 0.91 -2.29
CA LEU A 65 15.15 0.50 -3.68
C LEU A 65 15.67 1.57 -4.65
N ILE A 66 15.40 2.84 -4.37
CA ILE A 66 15.90 3.99 -5.14
C ILE A 66 17.42 4.02 -5.09
N LYS A 67 18.04 3.89 -3.90
CA LYS A 67 19.49 3.82 -3.71
C LYS A 67 20.12 2.65 -4.47
N LYS A 68 19.51 1.46 -4.41
CA LYS A 68 19.98 0.27 -5.13
C LYS A 68 19.91 0.46 -6.65
N LYS A 69 18.86 1.10 -7.15
CA LYS A 69 18.68 1.39 -8.58
C LYS A 69 19.60 2.48 -9.08
N LEU A 70 19.82 3.52 -8.27
CA LEU A 70 20.84 4.54 -8.55
C LEU A 70 22.21 3.90 -8.63
N HIS A 71 22.58 3.06 -7.67
CA HIS A 71 23.86 2.35 -7.70
C HIS A 71 24.05 1.50 -8.96
N LEU A 72 23.00 0.82 -9.42
CA LEU A 72 23.04 0.03 -10.64
C LEU A 72 23.17 0.90 -11.92
N ALA A 73 22.59 2.11 -11.91
CA ALA A 73 22.57 3.01 -13.05
C ALA A 73 23.85 3.87 -13.16
N THR A 74 24.37 4.36 -12.02
CA THR A 74 25.52 5.29 -11.97
C THR A 74 26.83 4.63 -11.53
N GLY A 75 26.78 3.38 -11.04
CA GLY A 75 27.95 2.63 -10.58
C GLY A 75 28.53 3.07 -9.24
N HIS A 76 27.96 4.10 -8.60
CA HIS A 76 28.43 4.69 -7.34
C HIS A 76 27.26 4.83 -6.34
N THR A 77 27.57 4.92 -5.05
CA THR A 77 26.54 5.10 -4.00
C THR A 77 26.15 6.57 -3.91
N MET A 78 24.94 6.89 -4.35
CA MET A 78 24.39 8.24 -4.22
C MET A 78 23.55 8.35 -2.95
N ASP A 79 23.71 9.45 -2.22
CA ASP A 79 22.81 9.78 -1.13
C ASP A 79 21.52 10.39 -1.69
N VAL A 80 20.38 9.97 -1.13
CA VAL A 80 19.07 10.34 -1.63
C VAL A 80 18.36 11.09 -0.52
N SER A 81 18.11 12.37 -0.76
CA SER A 81 17.39 13.24 0.16
C SER A 81 16.05 13.65 -0.41
N LEU A 82 15.03 13.70 0.43
CA LEU A 82 13.69 14.12 0.03
C LEU A 82 13.44 15.54 0.56
N ARG A 83 12.90 16.42 -0.29
CA ARG A 83 12.50 17.79 0.08
C ARG A 83 11.08 18.06 -0.34
N ILE A 84 10.31 18.74 0.50
CA ILE A 84 8.92 19.08 0.21
C ILE A 84 8.88 20.25 -0.79
N VAL A 85 8.38 20.00 -2.00
CA VAL A 85 8.12 21.04 -3.00
C VAL A 85 6.72 21.58 -2.75
N GLY A 86 6.62 22.53 -1.83
CA GLY A 86 5.31 23.01 -1.39
C GLY A 86 5.27 24.07 -0.29
N SER A 87 6.40 24.70 0.06
CA SER A 87 6.39 25.94 0.84
C SER A 87 7.34 26.94 0.18
N PRO A 88 6.90 28.17 -0.16
CA PRO A 88 7.78 29.18 -0.71
C PRO A 88 8.71 29.63 0.41
N VAL A 89 9.98 29.26 0.34
CA VAL A 89 11.01 29.86 1.17
C VAL A 89 11.89 30.69 0.26
N GLU A 90 11.52 31.96 0.21
CA GLU A 90 12.34 33.10 -0.19
C GLU A 90 13.70 33.06 0.54
N GLU A 91 14.75 33.43 -0.18
CA GLU A 91 16.15 33.39 0.28
C GLU A 91 16.39 34.16 1.60
N ALA A 92 17.33 33.63 2.40
CA ALA A 92 17.74 34.04 3.74
C ALA A 92 18.32 35.48 3.85
N PRO A 93 18.62 36.01 5.07
CA PRO A 93 19.88 35.63 5.76
C PRO A 93 19.87 35.61 7.32
N ALA A 94 20.85 34.86 7.86
CA ALA A 94 21.59 34.89 9.14
C ALA A 94 21.10 35.76 10.33
N ASP A 95 20.98 35.18 11.55
CA ASP A 95 22.05 35.13 12.59
C ASP A 95 21.53 34.74 14.01
N LYS A 96 22.37 33.97 14.73
CA LYS A 96 22.58 33.84 16.20
C LYS A 96 21.68 32.96 17.11
N GLU A 97 22.36 31.93 17.66
CA GLU A 97 22.55 31.57 19.08
C GLU A 97 21.34 31.51 20.05
N ASP A 98 20.95 30.33 20.53
CA ASP A 98 21.51 29.66 21.74
C ASP A 98 20.49 28.69 22.40
N SER A 99 21.03 27.55 22.85
CA SER A 99 20.61 26.68 23.96
C SER A 99 19.23 26.01 24.04
N ARG A 100 19.29 24.68 23.83
CA ARG A 100 18.89 23.58 24.73
C ARG A 100 17.50 23.65 25.42
N VAL A 101 16.68 22.62 25.21
CA VAL A 101 16.37 21.50 26.14
C VAL A 101 15.15 20.73 25.59
N ALA A 102 15.29 19.42 25.34
CA ALA A 102 14.18 18.46 25.22
C ALA A 102 13.65 18.13 26.63
N PRO A 103 12.40 17.64 26.88
CA PRO A 103 11.77 16.58 26.10
C PRO A 103 10.22 16.55 26.03
N VAL A 104 9.73 15.64 25.16
CA VAL A 104 8.54 14.76 25.32
C VAL A 104 7.20 15.39 25.73
N GLY A 105 6.17 15.13 24.91
CA GLY A 105 4.79 15.15 25.38
C GLY A 105 3.78 15.18 24.26
N ALA A 106 3.17 14.02 23.98
CA ALA A 106 1.96 13.90 23.19
C ALA A 106 0.93 14.94 23.62
N SER A 107 0.51 15.82 22.70
CA SER A 107 -0.80 16.49 22.64
C SER A 107 -0.69 17.79 21.85
N ARG A 108 -1.05 17.76 20.56
CA ARG A 108 -1.69 18.88 19.85
C ARG A 108 -1.97 18.49 18.38
N ILE A 109 -3.09 17.81 18.17
CA ILE A 109 -3.80 17.92 16.89
C ILE A 109 -5.20 18.44 17.23
N GLN A 110 -5.27 19.72 17.59
CA GLN A 110 -6.54 20.44 17.61
C GLN A 110 -6.23 21.92 17.39
N GLY A 111 -6.62 22.41 16.22
CA GLY A 111 -6.55 23.82 15.86
C GLY A 111 -5.89 24.01 14.50
N GLU A 112 -6.62 24.70 13.62
CA GLU A 112 -6.16 25.25 12.33
C GLU A 112 -6.27 24.34 11.10
N LEU A 113 -7.50 23.93 10.79
CA LEU A 113 -7.93 23.75 9.39
C LEU A 113 -9.31 24.38 9.16
N ASP A 114 -9.49 25.58 9.68
CA ASP A 114 -10.53 26.49 9.22
C ASP A 114 -9.90 27.53 8.30
N SER A 115 -10.49 27.69 7.11
CA SER A 115 -10.21 28.70 6.08
C SER A 115 -9.30 28.24 4.94
N ARG A 116 -9.90 27.61 3.92
CA ARG A 116 -9.73 27.99 2.51
C ARG A 116 -10.86 27.39 1.64
N PRO A 117 -11.70 28.21 1.01
CA PRO A 117 -12.76 27.76 0.11
C PRO A 117 -12.17 27.51 -1.29
N GLY A 118 -12.42 26.34 -1.89
CA GLY A 118 -11.97 26.12 -3.28
C GLY A 118 -11.97 24.69 -3.84
N LEU A 119 -12.28 23.65 -3.07
CA LEU A 119 -12.32 22.27 -3.58
C LEU A 119 -13.74 21.68 -3.55
N LYS A 120 -14.70 22.35 -4.22
CA LYS A 120 -16.10 21.91 -4.26
C LYS A 120 -16.66 21.50 -5.62
N GLU A 121 -15.87 21.47 -6.70
CA GLU A 121 -16.45 21.27 -8.05
C GLU A 121 -15.87 20.12 -8.89
N ALA A 122 -15.23 19.11 -8.30
CA ALA A 122 -14.82 17.90 -9.05
C ALA A 122 -15.50 16.59 -8.60
N LEU A 123 -16.42 16.61 -7.63
CA LEU A 123 -17.10 15.41 -7.15
C LEU A 123 -18.61 15.59 -7.23
N LYS A 124 -19.18 15.36 -8.43
CA LYS A 124 -20.59 15.01 -8.51
C LYS A 124 -20.76 13.58 -7.98
N PRO A 125 -21.77 13.31 -7.14
CA PRO A 125 -22.05 11.98 -6.60
C PRO A 125 -22.66 11.14 -7.72
N SER A 126 -21.87 10.26 -8.33
CA SER A 126 -22.44 9.22 -9.17
C SER A 126 -23.15 8.22 -8.24
N GLY A 127 -24.46 8.12 -8.42
CA GLY A 127 -25.36 7.32 -7.60
C GLY A 127 -24.93 5.86 -7.49
N GLY A 128 -25.40 5.25 -6.39
CA GLY A 128 -25.12 3.89 -5.98
C GLY A 128 -25.17 2.90 -7.14
N THR A 129 -23.98 2.49 -7.58
CA THR A 129 -23.75 1.20 -8.19
C THR A 129 -22.99 0.38 -7.15
N PRO A 130 -23.37 -0.88 -6.92
CA PRO A 130 -22.71 -1.68 -5.90
C PRO A 130 -21.23 -1.69 -6.22
N GLU A 131 -20.41 -1.28 -5.23
CA GLU A 131 -18.96 -1.46 -5.27
C GLU A 131 -18.67 -2.81 -5.90
N LYS A 132 -17.71 -2.88 -6.82
CA LYS A 132 -17.18 -4.15 -7.34
C LYS A 132 -16.67 -4.97 -6.14
N ARG A 133 -17.57 -5.66 -5.44
CA ARG A 133 -17.30 -6.78 -4.55
C ARG A 133 -16.48 -7.69 -5.42
N TYR A 134 -15.27 -8.04 -5.00
CA TYR A 134 -14.50 -9.03 -5.72
C TYR A 134 -15.38 -10.23 -5.93
N ILE A 135 -15.74 -10.43 -7.21
CA ILE A 135 -16.67 -11.45 -7.62
C ILE A 135 -15.86 -12.73 -7.49
N LEU A 136 -16.07 -13.44 -6.37
CA LEU A 136 -15.59 -14.80 -6.21
C LEU A 136 -15.83 -15.52 -7.53
N ASN A 137 -14.78 -16.06 -8.14
CA ASN A 137 -14.94 -16.70 -9.43
C ASN A 137 -15.94 -17.85 -9.28
N PRO A 138 -17.10 -17.84 -9.97
CA PRO A 138 -18.17 -18.82 -9.77
C PRO A 138 -17.75 -20.24 -10.16
N ARG A 139 -16.65 -20.38 -10.92
CA ARG A 139 -16.09 -21.69 -11.30
C ARG A 139 -15.23 -22.32 -10.21
N ASN A 140 -14.71 -21.51 -9.27
CA ASN A 140 -13.79 -22.00 -8.25
C ASN A 140 -14.55 -22.57 -7.05
N THR A 141 -15.25 -23.68 -7.26
CA THR A 141 -15.97 -24.43 -6.21
C THR A 141 -15.24 -25.73 -5.86
N PHE A 142 -15.57 -26.34 -4.72
CA PHE A 142 -14.99 -27.63 -4.35
C PHE A 142 -15.31 -28.73 -5.37
N ASP A 143 -16.51 -28.70 -5.95
CA ASP A 143 -16.95 -29.68 -6.96
C ASP A 143 -16.08 -29.66 -8.22
N ASN A 144 -15.54 -28.49 -8.57
CA ASN A 144 -14.66 -28.31 -9.73
C ASN A 144 -13.17 -28.47 -9.39
N PHE A 145 -12.82 -28.80 -8.15
CA PHE A 145 -11.44 -29.00 -7.73
C PHE A 145 -11.05 -30.48 -7.81
N VAL A 146 -10.04 -30.79 -8.62
CA VAL A 146 -9.56 -32.18 -8.75
C VAL A 146 -8.63 -32.52 -7.59
N VAL A 147 -9.07 -33.47 -6.77
CA VAL A 147 -8.30 -33.96 -5.62
C VAL A 147 -7.34 -35.08 -6.04
N GLY A 148 -6.09 -34.97 -5.63
CA GLY A 148 -5.06 -35.99 -5.80
C GLY A 148 -4.13 -36.03 -4.59
N LEU A 149 -3.20 -36.99 -4.55
CA LEU A 149 -2.33 -37.24 -3.40
C LEU A 149 -1.56 -35.97 -2.94
N GLY A 150 -1.13 -35.13 -3.88
CA GLY A 150 -0.38 -33.90 -3.58
C GLY A 150 -1.19 -32.73 -3.03
N ASN A 151 -2.53 -32.74 -3.14
CA ASN A 151 -3.39 -31.65 -2.68
C ASN A 151 -4.50 -32.11 -1.71
N GLN A 152 -4.55 -33.42 -1.40
CA GLN A 152 -5.59 -34.02 -0.56
C GLN A 152 -5.65 -33.39 0.83
N LEU A 153 -4.49 -33.15 1.46
CA LEU A 153 -4.42 -32.54 2.79
C LEU A 153 -4.96 -31.10 2.78
N ALA A 154 -4.50 -30.28 1.82
CA ALA A 154 -4.96 -28.90 1.67
C ALA A 154 -6.46 -28.84 1.41
N HIS A 155 -6.97 -29.69 0.51
CA HIS A 155 -8.39 -29.82 0.21
C HIS A 155 -9.20 -30.20 1.47
N ALA A 156 -8.77 -31.23 2.22
CA ALA A 156 -9.46 -31.66 3.44
C ALA A 156 -9.48 -30.55 4.52
N ALA A 157 -8.39 -29.82 4.70
CA ALA A 157 -8.33 -28.68 5.61
C ALA A 157 -9.30 -27.55 5.18
N CYS A 158 -9.36 -27.25 3.88
CA CYS A 158 -10.29 -26.26 3.33
C CYS A 158 -11.76 -26.65 3.56
N ILE A 159 -12.11 -27.92 3.35
CA ILE A 159 -13.45 -28.46 3.63
C ILE A 159 -13.79 -28.33 5.13
N ALA A 160 -12.85 -28.66 6.02
CA ALA A 160 -13.06 -28.54 7.46
C ALA A 160 -13.34 -27.08 7.88
N VAL A 161 -12.56 -26.13 7.37
CA VAL A 161 -12.75 -24.69 7.64
C VAL A 161 -14.06 -24.17 7.04
N ALA A 162 -14.42 -24.57 5.82
CA ALA A 162 -15.66 -24.16 5.19
C ALA A 162 -16.91 -24.69 5.92
N ASN A 163 -16.82 -25.89 6.51
CA ASN A 163 -17.91 -26.50 7.28
C ASN A 163 -18.05 -25.92 8.69
N SER A 164 -16.97 -25.44 9.29
CA SER A 164 -16.96 -24.87 10.64
C SER A 164 -15.97 -23.71 10.71
N PRO A 165 -16.30 -22.54 10.11
CA PRO A 165 -15.44 -21.37 10.10
C PRO A 165 -15.05 -20.96 11.52
N ALA A 166 -13.80 -20.53 11.70
CA ALA A 166 -13.19 -20.13 12.98
C ALA A 166 -13.11 -21.20 14.09
N ARG A 167 -13.75 -22.38 13.93
CA ARG A 167 -13.72 -23.48 14.92
C ARG A 167 -12.77 -24.60 14.55
N ALA A 168 -12.65 -24.92 13.26
CA ALA A 168 -11.72 -25.95 12.80
C ALA A 168 -10.27 -25.45 12.87
N TYR A 169 -10.00 -24.29 12.25
CA TYR A 169 -8.70 -23.61 12.25
C TYR A 169 -8.92 -22.09 12.14
N ASN A 170 -8.07 -21.32 12.82
CA ASN A 170 -7.97 -19.87 12.64
C ASN A 170 -6.56 -19.40 13.06
N PRO A 171 -5.70 -18.95 12.12
CA PRO A 171 -5.92 -18.87 10.67
C PRO A 171 -5.76 -20.23 9.95
N LEU A 172 -6.27 -20.33 8.71
CA LEU A 172 -5.90 -21.36 7.73
C LEU A 172 -4.89 -20.75 6.75
N PHE A 173 -3.68 -21.30 6.68
CA PHE A 173 -2.63 -20.84 5.80
C PHE A 173 -2.34 -21.85 4.68
N LEU A 174 -2.51 -21.43 3.42
CA LEU A 174 -2.24 -22.26 2.24
C LEU A 174 -0.94 -21.80 1.56
N TYR A 175 0.04 -22.70 1.49
CA TYR A 175 1.33 -22.46 0.84
C TYR A 175 1.62 -23.50 -0.24
N GLY A 176 2.26 -23.06 -1.32
CA GLY A 176 2.65 -23.88 -2.45
C GLY A 176 3.00 -23.02 -3.66
N GLU A 177 3.61 -23.64 -4.67
CA GLU A 177 3.98 -22.98 -5.92
C GLU A 177 2.75 -22.40 -6.67
N THR A 178 3.03 -21.54 -7.65
CA THR A 178 2.00 -20.96 -8.53
C THR A 178 1.28 -22.05 -9.30
N GLY A 179 -0.03 -21.92 -9.48
CA GLY A 179 -0.83 -22.88 -10.25
C GLY A 179 -1.30 -24.13 -9.50
N LEU A 180 -0.93 -24.33 -8.23
CA LEU A 180 -1.38 -25.48 -7.41
C LEU A 180 -2.80 -25.34 -6.82
N GLY A 181 -3.56 -24.32 -7.23
CA GLY A 181 -4.97 -24.18 -6.86
C GLY A 181 -5.25 -23.47 -5.51
N LYS A 182 -4.28 -22.72 -4.95
CA LYS A 182 -4.48 -21.93 -3.72
C LYS A 182 -5.69 -20.99 -3.79
N THR A 183 -5.74 -20.13 -4.82
CA THR A 183 -6.86 -19.21 -5.07
C THR A 183 -8.16 -19.95 -5.37
N HIS A 184 -8.09 -21.14 -6.00
CA HIS A 184 -9.27 -21.97 -6.23
C HIS A 184 -9.87 -22.44 -4.91
N LEU A 185 -9.06 -23.06 -4.05
CA LEU A 185 -9.48 -23.55 -2.75
C LEU A 185 -9.99 -22.42 -1.85
N MET A 186 -9.33 -21.26 -1.87
CA MET A 186 -9.76 -20.07 -1.14
C MET A 186 -11.16 -19.61 -1.56
N HIS A 187 -11.42 -19.50 -2.87
CA HIS A 187 -12.76 -19.18 -3.38
C HIS A 187 -13.78 -20.27 -3.07
N ALA A 188 -13.38 -21.55 -3.11
CA ALA A 188 -14.26 -22.67 -2.81
C ALA A 188 -14.76 -22.63 -1.35
N ILE A 189 -13.90 -22.25 -0.41
CA ILE A 189 -14.29 -21.99 0.99
C ILE A 189 -15.38 -20.91 1.02
N ALA A 190 -15.16 -19.77 0.35
CA ALA A 190 -16.13 -18.67 0.32
C ALA A 190 -17.51 -19.13 -0.19
N HIS A 191 -17.54 -19.81 -1.33
CA HIS A 191 -18.77 -20.30 -1.93
C HIS A 191 -19.51 -21.26 -1.01
N GLN A 192 -18.80 -22.19 -0.36
CA GLN A 192 -19.43 -23.14 0.54
C GLN A 192 -19.95 -22.47 1.83
N VAL A 193 -19.22 -21.51 2.38
CA VAL A 193 -19.67 -20.72 3.55
C VAL A 193 -20.94 -19.93 3.20
N MET A 194 -20.95 -19.25 2.06
CA MET A 194 -22.11 -18.47 1.60
C MET A 194 -23.31 -19.35 1.25
N ALA A 195 -23.08 -20.55 0.71
CA ALA A 195 -24.14 -21.51 0.43
C ALA A 195 -24.80 -22.06 1.71
N ARG A 196 -24.01 -22.28 2.77
CA ARG A 196 -24.51 -22.77 4.07
C ARG A 196 -25.15 -21.67 4.91
N ASN A 197 -24.56 -20.47 4.89
CA ASN A 197 -25.06 -19.32 5.60
C ASN A 197 -25.13 -18.11 4.65
N PRO A 198 -26.28 -17.88 3.98
CA PRO A 198 -26.47 -16.74 3.10
C PRO A 198 -26.35 -15.37 3.77
N ARG A 199 -26.35 -15.31 5.10
CA ARG A 199 -26.16 -14.08 5.88
C ARG A 199 -24.70 -13.84 6.27
N ALA A 200 -23.79 -14.78 6.02
CA ALA A 200 -22.38 -14.62 6.35
C ALA A 200 -21.76 -13.48 5.52
N HIS A 201 -21.04 -12.59 6.19
CA HIS A 201 -20.22 -11.58 5.54
C HIS A 201 -18.85 -12.18 5.24
N VAL A 202 -18.64 -12.51 3.96
CA VAL A 202 -17.35 -13.00 3.46
C VAL A 202 -16.67 -11.88 2.67
N ALA A 203 -15.43 -11.55 3.05
CA ALA A 203 -14.58 -10.64 2.30
C ALA A 203 -13.43 -11.39 1.66
N TYR A 204 -13.19 -11.10 0.38
CA TYR A 204 -12.00 -11.53 -0.35
C TYR A 204 -11.21 -10.30 -0.79
N ILE A 205 -9.91 -10.34 -0.55
CA ILE A 205 -8.99 -9.24 -0.89
C ILE A 205 -7.61 -9.78 -1.26
N SER A 206 -6.96 -9.16 -2.25
CA SER A 206 -5.53 -9.37 -2.48
C SER A 206 -4.72 -8.49 -1.53
N THR A 207 -3.55 -8.98 -1.13
CA THR A 207 -2.59 -8.22 -0.31
C THR A 207 -2.23 -6.86 -0.90
N GLU A 208 -2.12 -6.77 -2.22
CA GLU A 208 -1.88 -5.51 -2.94
C GLU A 208 -3.00 -4.49 -2.70
N LYS A 209 -4.26 -4.92 -2.79
CA LYS A 209 -5.36 -4.00 -2.53
C LYS A 209 -5.46 -3.63 -1.06
N PHE A 210 -5.24 -4.58 -0.15
CA PHE A 210 -5.20 -4.25 1.28
C PHE A 210 -4.18 -3.15 1.55
N THR A 211 -2.99 -3.25 0.93
CA THR A 211 -1.96 -2.22 0.97
C THR A 211 -2.48 -0.87 0.44
N ASN A 212 -3.08 -0.85 -0.74
CA ASN A 212 -3.57 0.39 -1.36
C ASN A 212 -4.70 1.05 -0.56
N GLU A 213 -5.62 0.25 0.00
CA GLU A 213 -6.69 0.77 0.85
C GLU A 213 -6.16 1.29 2.18
N PHE A 214 -5.18 0.62 2.78
CA PHE A 214 -4.52 1.10 3.99
C PHE A 214 -3.83 2.45 3.76
N ILE A 215 -3.09 2.57 2.66
CA ILE A 215 -2.45 3.82 2.24
C ILE A 215 -3.48 4.94 2.10
N ARG A 216 -4.58 4.68 1.38
CA ARG A 216 -5.65 5.67 1.22
C ARG A 216 -6.26 6.07 2.56
N ALA A 217 -6.50 5.10 3.44
CA ALA A 217 -7.07 5.37 4.76
C ALA A 217 -6.15 6.24 5.62
N ILE A 218 -4.83 6.12 5.48
CA ILE A 218 -3.87 7.05 6.10
C ILE A 218 -4.02 8.45 5.50
N GLN A 219 -4.02 8.56 4.16
CA GLN A 219 -4.12 9.85 3.45
C GLN A 219 -5.42 10.61 3.77
N GLU A 220 -6.53 9.88 3.91
CA GLU A 220 -7.85 10.42 4.22
C GLU A 220 -8.11 10.54 5.74
N ASN A 221 -7.15 10.15 6.58
CA ASN A 221 -7.28 10.07 8.03
C ASN A 221 -8.51 9.23 8.50
N ASP A 222 -8.82 8.17 7.75
CA ASP A 222 -9.99 7.30 7.90
C ASP A 222 -9.59 5.85 8.29
N LEU A 223 -8.50 5.71 9.05
CA LEU A 223 -7.98 4.42 9.53
C LEU A 223 -9.01 3.62 10.35
N ILE A 224 -9.90 4.31 11.07
CA ILE A 224 -10.94 3.67 11.88
C ILE A 224 -11.91 2.89 10.99
N LYS A 225 -12.39 3.51 9.91
CA LYS A 225 -13.31 2.85 8.97
C LYS A 225 -12.63 1.73 8.20
N PHE A 226 -11.36 1.91 7.83
CA PHE A 226 -10.55 0.84 7.26
C PHE A 226 -10.53 -0.39 8.17
N ARG A 227 -10.17 -0.23 9.45
CA ARG A 227 -10.17 -1.33 10.43
C ARG A 227 -11.54 -1.96 10.59
N GLN A 228 -12.59 -1.14 10.69
CA GLN A 228 -13.96 -1.62 10.88
C GLN A 228 -14.43 -2.47 9.69
N ARG A 229 -14.03 -2.12 8.46
CA ARG A 229 -14.38 -2.90 7.26
C ARG A 229 -13.86 -4.34 7.32
N TYR A 230 -12.63 -4.54 7.79
CA TYR A 230 -12.00 -5.87 7.82
C TYR A 230 -12.27 -6.66 9.11
N ARG A 231 -12.61 -6.00 10.21
CA ARG A 231 -12.96 -6.66 11.49
C ARG A 231 -14.44 -7.04 11.61
N SER A 232 -15.30 -6.51 10.74
CA SER A 232 -16.76 -6.76 10.80
C SER A 232 -17.23 -7.97 9.98
N VAL A 233 -16.30 -8.70 9.36
CA VAL A 233 -16.62 -9.85 8.50
C VAL A 233 -16.53 -11.16 9.29
N ASP A 234 -17.35 -12.14 8.92
CA ASP A 234 -17.33 -13.47 9.52
C ASP A 234 -16.17 -14.31 8.98
N VAL A 235 -15.81 -14.11 7.70
CA VAL A 235 -14.71 -14.78 7.03
C VAL A 235 -13.94 -13.77 6.19
N LEU A 236 -12.63 -13.68 6.41
CA LEU A 236 -11.73 -12.92 5.58
C LEU A 236 -10.77 -13.85 4.84
N LEU A 237 -10.68 -13.63 3.53
CA LEU A 237 -9.83 -14.37 2.61
C LEU A 237 -8.81 -13.41 2.01
N ILE A 238 -7.53 -13.70 2.22
CA ILE A 238 -6.42 -12.84 1.81
C ILE A 238 -5.52 -13.63 0.87
N ASP A 239 -5.45 -13.19 -0.38
CA ASP A 239 -4.60 -13.81 -1.39
C ASP A 239 -3.24 -13.11 -1.52
N ASP A 240 -2.27 -13.86 -2.03
CA ASP A 240 -0.92 -13.39 -2.33
C ASP A 240 -0.19 -12.66 -1.18
N ILE A 241 -0.24 -13.24 0.03
CA ILE A 241 0.35 -12.70 1.26
C ILE A 241 1.84 -12.35 1.14
N HIS A 242 2.57 -12.99 0.21
CA HIS A 242 3.97 -12.72 -0.06
C HIS A 242 4.24 -11.27 -0.48
N PHE A 243 3.24 -10.55 -1.02
CA PHE A 243 3.35 -9.12 -1.32
C PHE A 243 3.43 -8.21 -0.08
N LEU A 244 3.27 -8.74 1.14
CA LEU A 244 3.55 -8.01 2.39
C LEU A 244 5.04 -7.97 2.72
N SER A 245 5.87 -8.83 2.11
CA SER A 245 7.29 -8.91 2.43
C SER A 245 7.99 -7.55 2.25
N GLY A 246 8.80 -7.15 3.24
CA GLY A 246 9.52 -5.87 3.24
C GLY A 246 8.67 -4.63 3.53
N LYS A 247 7.39 -4.79 3.89
CA LYS A 247 6.47 -3.67 4.22
C LYS A 247 6.12 -3.65 5.70
N GLU A 248 7.10 -3.35 6.56
CA GLU A 248 7.01 -3.53 8.03
C GLU A 248 5.76 -2.87 8.66
N ARG A 249 5.48 -1.59 8.38
CA ARG A 249 4.27 -0.91 8.88
C ARG A 249 2.96 -1.58 8.45
N ILE A 250 2.89 -2.11 7.23
CA ILE A 250 1.69 -2.80 6.74
C ILE A 250 1.58 -4.17 7.40
N GLN A 251 2.71 -4.84 7.63
CA GLN A 251 2.74 -6.09 8.41
C GLN A 251 2.28 -5.87 9.85
N GLU A 252 2.70 -4.78 10.50
CA GLU A 252 2.23 -4.39 11.83
C GLU A 252 0.73 -4.13 11.85
N GLU A 253 0.20 -3.32 10.92
CA GLU A 253 -1.24 -3.07 10.85
C GLU A 253 -2.02 -4.35 10.53
N PHE A 254 -1.50 -5.19 9.63
CA PHE A 254 -2.07 -6.50 9.32
C PHE A 254 -2.16 -7.35 10.59
N PHE A 255 -1.08 -7.43 11.37
CA PHE A 255 -1.05 -8.15 12.66
C PHE A 255 -1.99 -7.56 13.71
N HIS A 256 -2.19 -6.23 13.73
CA HIS A 256 -3.19 -5.63 14.62
C HIS A 256 -4.62 -5.86 14.14
N THR A 257 -4.83 -6.10 12.85
CA THR A 257 -6.14 -6.35 12.27
C THR A 257 -6.55 -7.83 12.39
N PHE A 258 -5.58 -8.76 12.36
CA PHE A 258 -5.77 -10.22 12.28
C PHE A 258 -5.05 -10.98 13.39
#